data_AF-A0A7W1ZWZ3-F1
#
_entry.id   AF-A0A7W1ZWZ3-F1
#
_cell.length_a   1.000
_cell.length_b   1.000
_cell.length_c   1.000
_cell.angle_alpha   90.00
_cell.angle_beta   90.00
_cell.angle_gamma   90.00
#
_symmetry.space_group_name_H-M   'P 1'
#
loop_
_entity.id
_entity.type
_entity.pdbx_description
1 polymer ?
#
loop_
_entity_poly.entity_id
_entity_poly.type
_entity_poly.pdbx_seq_one_letter_code
_entity_poly.pdbx_strand_id
1 'polypeptide(L)'
;MSKDLELKKQIEANLRSFLSDNLKQNALRFLETLGYESDKKIDLQPNTAEGFKAFLKQNSEQLTNEGKAHLDEWETVDFLFQLTDEEISRTKSLFDTSKVDVSDKRIESYLFFAI
;
A
#
# COMPACT_ATOMS: atom_id res chain seq x y z
N MET A 1 -28.21 11.99 -7.71
CA MET A 1 -26.83 12.15 -8.20
C MET A 1 -26.28 10.75 -8.47
N SER A 2 -25.55 10.51 -9.58
CA SER A 2 -25.04 9.16 -9.88
C SER A 2 -23.92 8.77 -8.89
N LYS A 3 -23.83 7.48 -8.55
CA LYS A 3 -22.81 6.95 -7.62
C LYS A 3 -21.38 7.26 -8.08
N ASP A 4 -21.13 7.26 -9.39
CA ASP A 4 -19.81 7.57 -9.96
C ASP A 4 -19.36 9.00 -9.72
N LEU A 5 -20.28 9.96 -9.75
CA LEU A 5 -19.94 11.37 -9.53
C LEU A 5 -19.55 11.60 -8.06
N GLU A 6 -20.22 10.91 -7.13
CA GLU A 6 -19.91 10.99 -5.71
C GLU A 6 -18.53 10.38 -5.41
N LEU A 7 -18.26 9.19 -5.97
CA LEU A 7 -16.94 8.56 -5.84
C LEU A 7 -15.81 9.46 -6.35
N LYS A 8 -15.99 10.09 -7.51
CA LYS A 8 -14.98 11.02 -8.06
C LYS A 8 -14.71 12.21 -7.15
N LYS A 9 -15.75 12.75 -6.51
CA LYS A 9 -15.60 13.85 -5.54
C LYS A 9 -14.88 13.40 -4.27
N GLN A 10 -15.15 12.18 -3.79
CA GLN A 10 -14.44 11.60 -2.64
C GLN A 10 -12.96 11.40 -2.96
N ILE A 11 -12.64 10.87 -4.14
CA ILE A 11 -11.27 10.72 -4.64
C ILE A 11 -10.57 12.09 -4.68
N GLU A 12 -11.23 13.11 -5.25
CA GLU A 12 -10.68 14.47 -5.29
C GLU A 12 -10.40 15.03 -3.89
N ALA A 13 -11.37 14.89 -2.97
CA ALA A 13 -11.23 15.38 -1.60
C ALA A 13 -10.07 14.71 -0.87
N ASN A 14 -9.91 13.39 -1.02
CA ASN A 14 -8.81 12.64 -0.39
C ASN A 14 -7.45 13.00 -0.98
N LEU A 15 -7.36 13.25 -2.29
CA LEU A 15 -6.11 13.72 -2.89
C LEU A 15 -5.69 15.09 -2.33
N ARG A 16 -6.67 15.98 -2.08
CA ARG A 16 -6.39 17.30 -1.50
C ARG A 16 -5.93 17.23 -0.04
N SER A 17 -6.33 16.22 0.73
CA SER A 17 -5.96 16.12 2.16
C SER A 17 -4.48 15.78 2.39
N PHE A 18 -3.78 15.24 1.39
CA PHE A 18 -2.32 15.04 1.43
C PHE A 18 -1.52 16.35 1.61
N LEU A 19 -2.14 17.51 1.34
CA LEU A 19 -1.48 18.80 1.52
C LEU A 19 -1.44 19.29 2.98
N SER A 20 -2.21 18.68 3.89
CA SER A 20 -2.41 19.22 5.24
C SER A 20 -2.36 18.19 6.37
N ASP A 21 -2.69 16.93 6.10
CA ASP A 21 -2.85 15.90 7.13
C ASP A 21 -1.71 14.86 7.14
N ASN A 22 -1.73 13.96 8.13
CA ASN A 22 -0.76 12.88 8.28
C ASN A 22 -0.76 11.92 7.07
N LEU A 23 0.43 11.68 6.49
CA LEU A 23 0.62 10.87 5.27
C LEU A 23 -0.02 9.48 5.36
N LYS A 24 0.24 8.73 6.44
CA LYS A 24 -0.33 7.39 6.68
C LYS A 24 -1.85 7.40 6.66
N GLN A 25 -2.47 8.34 7.39
CA GLN A 25 -3.93 8.42 7.50
C GLN A 25 -4.58 8.81 6.16
N ASN A 26 -3.97 9.74 5.42
CA ASN A 26 -4.43 10.12 4.09
C ASN A 26 -4.32 8.97 3.09
N ALA A 27 -3.20 8.26 3.10
CA ALA A 27 -2.98 7.10 2.24
C ALA A 27 -4.00 5.99 2.52
N LEU A 28 -4.26 5.67 3.79
CA LEU A 28 -5.28 4.69 4.18
C LEU A 28 -6.66 5.08 3.66
N ARG A 29 -7.11 6.32 3.92
CA ARG A 29 -8.43 6.81 3.48
C ARG A 29 -8.58 6.82 1.97
N PHE A 30 -7.52 7.22 1.26
CA PHE A 30 -7.50 7.24 -0.19
C PHE A 30 -7.64 5.83 -0.77
N LEU A 31 -6.86 4.87 -0.26
CA LEU A 31 -6.90 3.48 -0.69
C LEU A 31 -8.23 2.80 -0.36
N GLU A 32 -8.80 3.06 0.82
CA GLU A 32 -10.13 2.60 1.21
C GLU A 32 -11.21 3.11 0.23
N THR A 33 -11.13 4.38 -0.17
CA THR A 33 -12.05 4.98 -1.16
C THR A 33 -11.94 4.34 -2.55
N LEU A 34 -10.74 3.83 -2.89
CA LEU A 34 -10.52 3.06 -4.11
C LEU A 34 -10.93 1.58 -3.99
N GLY A 35 -11.35 1.14 -2.80
CA GLY A 35 -11.77 -0.23 -2.52
C GLY A 35 -10.63 -1.16 -2.08
N TYR A 36 -9.47 -0.61 -1.68
CA TYR A 36 -8.40 -1.38 -1.06
C TYR A 36 -8.56 -1.33 0.47
N GLU A 37 -8.95 -2.45 1.05
CA GLU A 37 -9.16 -2.57 2.50
C GLU A 37 -8.58 -3.90 2.99
N SER A 38 -7.86 -3.84 4.11
CA SER A 38 -7.43 -5.02 4.87
C SER A 38 -7.25 -4.68 6.33
N ASP A 39 -7.55 -5.65 7.19
CA ASP A 39 -7.30 -5.59 8.63
C ASP A 39 -5.84 -5.90 8.99
N LYS A 40 -5.04 -6.39 8.03
CA LYS A 40 -3.63 -6.77 8.23
C LYS A 40 -2.73 -5.55 8.23
N LYS A 41 -2.74 -4.82 9.34
CA LYS A 41 -1.94 -3.61 9.56
C LYS A 41 -0.83 -3.88 10.55
N ILE A 42 0.33 -3.28 10.31
CA ILE A 42 1.48 -3.31 11.22
C ILE A 42 1.84 -1.87 11.53
N ASP A 43 2.11 -1.57 12.80
CA ASP A 43 2.68 -0.28 13.16
C ASP A 43 4.21 -0.40 13.18
N LEU A 44 4.85 0.16 12.14
CA LEU A 44 6.30 0.16 12.03
C LEU A 44 6.86 1.27 12.93
N GLN A 45 7.54 0.88 14.01
CA GLN A 45 8.16 1.83 14.94
C GLN A 45 9.62 1.43 15.23
N PRO A 46 10.60 2.32 14.99
CA PRO A 46 10.46 3.65 14.39
C PRO A 46 10.10 3.56 12.90
N ASN A 47 9.29 4.51 12.40
CA ASN A 47 8.88 4.60 10.99
C ASN A 47 9.97 5.26 10.12
N THR A 48 11.22 4.84 10.30
CA THR A 48 12.40 5.30 9.56
C THR A 48 12.91 4.23 8.60
N ALA A 49 13.77 4.61 7.65
CA ALA A 49 14.39 3.65 6.74
C ALA A 49 15.16 2.54 7.48
N GLU A 50 15.87 2.87 8.55
CA GLU A 50 16.57 1.90 9.40
C GLU A 50 15.60 0.99 10.15
N GLY A 51 14.49 1.55 10.66
CA GLY A 51 13.41 0.77 11.27
C GLY A 51 12.79 -0.22 10.28
N PHE A 52 12.55 0.22 9.04
CA PHE A 52 12.08 -0.63 7.95
C PHE A 52 13.09 -1.74 7.59
N LYS A 53 14.38 -1.43 7.49
CA LYS A 53 15.43 -2.44 7.27
C LYS A 53 15.46 -3.49 8.37
N ALA A 54 15.34 -3.05 9.63
CA ALA A 54 15.28 -3.96 10.77
C ALA A 54 14.02 -4.84 10.71
N PHE A 55 12.88 -4.27 10.36
CA PHE A 55 11.62 -5.00 10.17
C PHE A 55 11.73 -6.06 9.08
N LEU A 56 12.28 -5.73 7.90
CA LEU A 56 12.47 -6.69 6.81
C LEU A 56 13.42 -7.81 7.22
N LYS A 57 14.53 -7.50 7.89
CA LYS A 57 15.48 -8.52 8.37
C LYS A 57 14.85 -9.52 9.35
N GLN A 58 13.85 -9.09 10.12
CA GLN A 58 13.16 -9.93 11.09
C GLN A 58 12.01 -10.75 10.49
N ASN A 59 11.30 -10.21 9.50
CA ASN A 59 10.02 -10.75 9.04
C ASN A 59 10.02 -11.22 7.57
N SER A 60 11.10 -10.96 6.83
CA SER A 60 11.20 -11.26 5.40
C SER A 60 12.64 -11.52 4.97
N GLU A 61 12.86 -11.62 3.66
CA GLU A 61 14.19 -11.65 3.08
C GLU A 61 14.86 -10.27 3.19
N GLN A 62 16.19 -10.27 3.32
CA GLN A 62 16.96 -9.04 3.42
C GLN A 62 16.77 -8.20 2.16
N LEU A 63 16.64 -6.87 2.31
CA LEU A 63 16.57 -5.95 1.18
C LEU A 63 17.88 -6.04 0.39
N THR A 64 17.85 -6.71 -0.76
CA THR A 64 19.07 -7.08 -1.51
C THR A 64 19.63 -5.94 -2.35
N ASN A 65 18.87 -4.85 -2.55
CA ASN A 65 19.29 -3.72 -3.37
C ASN A 65 18.87 -2.37 -2.77
N GLU A 66 19.50 -2.00 -1.66
CA GLU A 66 19.29 -0.70 -0.98
C GLU A 66 19.48 0.49 -1.93
N GLY A 67 20.44 0.43 -2.85
CA GLY A 67 20.71 1.51 -3.81
C GLY A 67 19.58 1.80 -4.80
N LYS A 68 18.65 0.86 -5.03
CA LYS A 68 17.44 1.10 -5.84
C LYS A 68 16.27 1.67 -5.05
N ALA A 69 16.29 1.53 -3.72
CA ALA A 69 15.19 1.98 -2.88
C ALA A 69 15.32 3.45 -2.47
N HIS A 70 16.47 4.10 -2.73
CA HIS A 70 16.72 5.50 -2.37
C HIS A 70 16.39 5.79 -0.90
N LEU A 71 16.78 4.86 0.00
CA LEU A 71 16.42 4.92 1.42
C LEU A 71 16.87 6.21 2.12
N ASP A 72 17.96 6.81 1.63
CA ASP A 72 18.48 8.08 2.16
C ASP A 72 17.59 9.29 1.83
N GLU A 73 16.63 9.14 0.91
CA GLU A 73 15.65 10.18 0.54
C GLU A 73 14.33 10.04 1.32
N TRP A 74 14.16 8.98 2.11
CA TRP A 74 12.92 8.71 2.84
C TRP A 74 12.87 9.53 4.13
N GLU A 75 11.90 10.43 4.26
CA GLU A 75 11.65 11.13 5.53
C GLU A 75 10.96 10.22 6.55
N THR A 76 9.99 9.43 6.08
CA THR A 76 9.26 8.44 6.88
C THR A 76 8.92 7.23 6.01
N VAL A 77 8.60 6.11 6.65
CA VAL A 77 8.00 4.95 5.96
C VAL A 77 6.94 4.33 6.86
N ASP A 78 5.70 4.37 6.38
CA ASP A 78 4.56 3.83 7.09
C ASP A 78 4.04 2.57 6.40
N PHE A 79 3.97 1.47 7.13
CA PHE A 79 3.23 0.29 6.70
C PHE A 79 1.72 0.59 6.77
N LEU A 80 1.01 0.40 5.65
CA LEU A 80 -0.43 0.67 5.56
C LEU A 80 -1.22 -0.61 5.83
N PHE A 81 -1.03 -1.61 4.98
CA PHE A 81 -1.64 -2.94 5.09
C PHE A 81 -1.00 -3.95 4.13
N GLN A 82 -1.27 -5.23 4.36
CA GLN A 82 -1.02 -6.32 3.43
C GLN A 82 -2.33 -6.79 2.81
N LEU A 83 -2.41 -6.90 1.49
CA LEU A 83 -3.51 -7.60 0.80
C LEU A 83 -3.06 -9.00 0.41
N THR A 84 -3.77 -10.03 0.87
CA THR A 84 -3.53 -11.41 0.43
C THR A 84 -4.42 -11.82 -0.75
N ASP A 85 -4.06 -12.91 -1.42
CA ASP A 85 -4.89 -13.52 -2.47
C ASP A 85 -6.36 -13.71 -2.07
N GLU A 86 -6.62 -14.07 -0.81
CA GLU A 86 -7.98 -14.22 -0.30
C GLU A 86 -8.76 -12.90 -0.32
N GLU A 87 -8.13 -11.78 0.06
CA GLU A 87 -8.71 -10.44 0.08
C GLU A 87 -8.83 -9.85 -1.34
N ILE A 88 -7.83 -10.13 -2.19
CA ILE A 88 -7.81 -9.76 -3.61
C ILE A 88 -8.94 -10.47 -4.38
N SER A 89 -9.16 -11.76 -4.10
CA SER A 89 -10.22 -12.55 -4.74
C SER A 89 -11.64 -12.10 -4.38
N ARG A 90 -11.80 -11.40 -3.24
CA ARG A 90 -13.07 -10.75 -2.86
C ARG A 90 -13.25 -9.41 -3.59
N THR A 91 -12.16 -8.72 -3.90
CA THR A 91 -12.10 -7.45 -4.65
C THR A 91 -11.95 -7.68 -6.17
N LYS A 92 -12.54 -8.78 -6.65
CA LYS A 92 -12.34 -9.41 -7.98
C LYS A 92 -12.43 -8.47 -9.19
N SER A 93 -13.12 -7.34 -9.10
CA SER A 93 -13.26 -6.42 -10.25
C SER A 93 -11.97 -5.69 -10.63
N LEU A 94 -11.03 -5.50 -9.70
CA LEU A 94 -9.82 -4.69 -9.93
C LEU A 94 -8.60 -5.53 -10.34
N PHE A 95 -8.62 -6.83 -10.05
CA PHE A 95 -7.50 -7.76 -10.26
C PHE A 95 -7.86 -8.92 -11.22
N ASP A 96 -8.94 -8.79 -11.99
CA ASP A 96 -9.30 -9.78 -13.03
C ASP A 96 -8.32 -9.67 -14.21
N THR A 97 -7.13 -10.25 -14.04
CA THR A 97 -6.12 -10.41 -15.08
C THR A 97 -6.54 -11.53 -16.02
N SER A 98 -7.58 -11.28 -16.82
CA SER A 98 -8.07 -12.25 -17.79
C SER A 98 -7.03 -12.57 -18.88
N LYS A 99 -5.93 -11.81 -19.02
CA LYS A 99 -4.73 -12.17 -19.79
C LYS A 99 -3.46 -11.41 -19.34
N VAL A 100 -2.59 -12.04 -18.54
CA VAL A 100 -1.12 -11.93 -18.68
C VAL A 100 -0.53 -13.27 -18.25
N ASP A 101 0.20 -13.90 -19.15
CA ASP A 101 0.74 -15.25 -19.01
C ASP A 101 2.26 -15.18 -18.69
N VAL A 102 2.77 -16.26 -18.09
CA VAL A 102 4.19 -16.69 -18.05
C VAL A 102 5.19 -15.95 -17.14
N SER A 103 5.16 -16.23 -15.84
CA SER A 103 6.36 -16.69 -15.11
C SER A 103 5.94 -17.25 -13.75
N ASP A 104 6.66 -18.27 -13.28
CA ASP A 104 6.39 -19.10 -12.09
C ASP A 104 6.58 -18.34 -10.76
N LYS A 105 6.00 -17.14 -10.65
CA LYS A 105 5.98 -16.30 -9.45
C LYS A 105 4.54 -15.90 -9.18
N ARG A 106 3.80 -16.78 -8.49
CA ARG A 106 2.51 -16.41 -7.91
C ARG A 106 2.78 -15.34 -6.86
N ILE A 107 2.29 -14.13 -7.09
CA ILE A 107 2.31 -13.06 -6.09
C ILE A 107 1.13 -13.34 -5.16
N GLU A 108 1.41 -13.88 -3.97
CA GLU A 108 0.38 -14.30 -3.00
C GLU A 108 -0.10 -13.15 -2.09
N SER A 109 0.65 -12.04 -2.08
CA SER A 109 0.27 -10.83 -1.36
C SER A 109 0.97 -9.57 -1.88
N TYR A 110 0.34 -8.42 -1.61
CA TYR A 110 0.90 -7.09 -1.85
C TYR A 110 1.05 -6.35 -0.51
N LEU A 111 2.19 -5.70 -0.32
CA LEU A 111 2.43 -4.82 0.83
C LEU A 111 2.33 -3.37 0.37
N PHE A 112 1.58 -2.56 1.11
CA PHE A 112 1.40 -1.15 0.84
C PHE A 112 2.14 -0.31 1.88
N PHE A 113 2.91 0.66 1.39
CA PHE A 113 3.68 1.61 2.19
C PHE A 113 3.39 3.04 1.74
N ALA A 114 3.49 3.98 2.66
CA ALA A 114 3.58 5.41 2.35
C ALA A 114 4.98 5.93 2.75
N ILE A 115 5.61 6.65 1.84
CA ILE A 115 6.97 7.21 1.95
C ILE A 115 6.89 8.69 1.58
#